data_AF-A0A661ATQ4-F1
#
_entry.id   AF-A0A661ATQ4-F1
#
_cell.length_a   1.000
_cell.length_b   1.000
_cell.length_c   1.000
_cell.angle_alpha   90.00
_cell.angle_beta   90.00
_cell.angle_gamma   90.00
#
_symmetry.space_group_name_H-M   'P 1'
#
loop_
_entity.id
_entity.type
_entity.pdbx_description
1 polymer ?
#
loop_
_entity_poly.entity_id
_entity_poly.type
_entity_poly.pdbx_seq_one_letter_code
_entity_poly.pdbx_strand_id
1 'polypeptide(L)'
;YEGRVQIVAVSREAGERAKIAVYSTDDRIDPVGACVGLKGTRVQSVVKELSNEKIDIIPYSPDPEIFIQKALAPAEIIDTYLYPDEHKIVVVVPDDQLSLAIGKGGINARLAARLVGWRLTIFGEEQYKSIITPLEELDIFTDEQIEALKKFEIDNIQKLSRMKIELLRSIPEIADSVDKIISIVREKVEKLEEENAFVTKDKTLENILEERFKDKVISDKEKDTDKIDTDTKE
;
A
#
# COMPACT_ATOMS: atom_id res chain seq x y z
N TYR A 1 -19.13 15.00 -23.20
CA TYR A 1 -17.87 14.53 -22.60
C TYR A 1 -17.39 13.33 -23.41
N GLU A 2 -16.20 13.41 -24.01
CA GLU A 2 -15.71 12.44 -25.01
C GLU A 2 -15.00 11.21 -24.40
N GLY A 3 -15.14 10.97 -23.09
CA GLY A 3 -14.60 9.78 -22.41
C GLY A 3 -13.07 9.62 -22.37
N ARG A 4 -12.32 10.58 -22.95
CA ARG A 4 -10.86 10.52 -23.09
C ARG A 4 -10.09 10.66 -21.78
N VAL A 5 -10.68 11.30 -20.77
CA VAL A 5 -10.16 11.36 -19.39
C VAL A 5 -11.21 10.77 -18.47
N GLN A 6 -10.77 9.85 -17.62
CA GLN A 6 -11.61 9.08 -16.72
C GLN A 6 -11.18 9.33 -15.27
N ILE A 7 -12.15 9.43 -14.39
CA ILE A 7 -11.93 9.42 -12.93
C ILE A 7 -11.93 7.96 -12.51
N VAL A 8 -10.81 7.49 -11.97
CA VAL A 8 -10.61 6.09 -11.57
C VAL A 8 -11.05 5.86 -10.13
N ALA A 9 -10.71 6.79 -9.25
CA ALA A 9 -11.03 6.71 -7.82
C ALA A 9 -11.17 8.11 -7.22
N VAL A 10 -11.98 8.22 -6.17
CA VAL A 10 -12.12 9.44 -5.38
C VAL A 10 -12.08 9.07 -3.91
N SER A 11 -11.32 9.83 -3.13
CA SER A 11 -11.38 9.81 -1.68
C SER A 11 -11.65 11.24 -1.20
N ARG A 12 -12.53 11.41 -0.22
CA ARG A 12 -13.00 12.73 0.20
C ARG A 12 -13.29 12.80 1.70
N GLU A 13 -12.88 13.91 2.29
CA GLU A 13 -13.34 14.42 3.59
C GLU A 13 -14.02 15.75 3.31
N ALA A 14 -15.35 15.76 3.35
CA ALA A 14 -16.16 16.88 2.88
C ALA A 14 -15.83 18.18 3.65
N GLY A 15 -15.63 19.27 2.91
CA GLY A 15 -15.28 20.59 3.46
C GLY A 15 -13.80 20.75 3.83
N GLU A 16 -13.00 19.68 3.78
CA GLU A 16 -11.57 19.71 4.11
C GLU A 16 -10.70 19.43 2.88
N ARG A 17 -10.76 18.19 2.36
CA ARG A 17 -9.90 17.75 1.26
C ARG A 17 -10.46 16.58 0.48
N ALA A 18 -10.21 16.56 -0.83
CA ALA A 18 -10.44 15.44 -1.72
C ALA A 18 -9.17 15.08 -2.49
N LYS A 19 -8.97 13.78 -2.75
CA LYS A 19 -8.01 13.28 -3.73
C LYS A 19 -8.76 12.56 -4.85
N ILE A 20 -8.44 12.89 -6.09
CA ILE A 20 -9.10 12.39 -7.29
C ILE A 20 -8.06 11.77 -8.20
N ALA A 21 -8.18 10.47 -8.46
CA ALA A 21 -7.31 9.75 -9.37
C ALA A 21 -7.87 9.82 -10.79
N VAL A 22 -7.06 10.27 -11.74
CA VAL A 22 -7.45 10.44 -13.14
C VAL A 22 -6.53 9.67 -14.09
N TYR A 23 -7.11 9.15 -15.15
CA TYR A 23 -6.43 8.40 -16.21
C TYR A 23 -6.89 8.91 -17.57
N SER A 24 -6.03 8.83 -18.59
CA SER A 24 -6.43 9.06 -19.98
C SER A 24 -6.24 7.81 -20.81
N THR A 25 -7.22 7.51 -21.65
CA THR A 25 -7.13 6.43 -22.64
C THR A 25 -6.35 6.83 -23.90
N ASP A 26 -5.93 8.09 -24.01
CA ASP A 26 -5.11 8.61 -25.11
C ASP A 26 -3.81 9.16 -24.53
N ASP A 27 -2.69 8.51 -24.82
CA ASP A 27 -1.36 8.86 -24.30
C ASP A 27 -0.91 10.29 -24.67
N ARG A 28 -1.56 10.92 -25.65
CA ARG A 28 -1.28 12.31 -26.05
C ARG A 28 -1.96 13.34 -25.13
N ILE A 29 -2.80 12.89 -24.20
CA ILE A 29 -3.56 13.75 -23.30
C ILE A 29 -3.01 13.57 -21.89
N ASP A 30 -2.53 14.66 -21.30
CA ASP A 30 -2.27 14.72 -19.86
C ASP A 30 -3.61 14.80 -19.10
N PRO A 31 -4.03 13.75 -18.36
CA PRO A 31 -5.29 13.75 -17.63
C PRO A 31 -5.30 14.78 -16.50
N VAL A 32 -4.15 15.06 -15.88
CA VAL A 32 -4.06 16.02 -14.77
C VAL A 32 -4.24 17.44 -15.31
N GLY A 33 -3.46 17.83 -16.32
CA GLY A 33 -3.61 19.12 -16.99
C GLY A 33 -5.01 19.33 -17.57
N ALA A 34 -5.62 18.26 -18.11
CA ALA A 34 -6.99 18.26 -18.61
C ALA A 34 -8.05 18.48 -17.52
N CYS A 35 -7.77 18.21 -16.24
CA CYS A 35 -8.67 18.54 -15.13
C CYS A 35 -8.33 19.89 -14.48
N VAL A 36 -7.04 20.21 -14.36
CA VAL A 36 -6.54 21.43 -13.68
C VAL A 36 -6.82 22.69 -14.50
N GLY A 37 -6.61 22.65 -15.82
CA GLY A 37 -6.73 23.82 -16.70
C GLY A 37 -5.55 24.79 -16.59
N LEU A 38 -5.56 25.82 -17.45
CA LEU A 38 -4.47 26.79 -17.50
C LEU A 38 -4.31 27.47 -16.13
N LYS A 39 -3.14 27.31 -15.49
CA LYS A 39 -2.85 27.81 -14.14
C LYS A 39 -3.88 27.39 -13.08
N GLY A 40 -4.50 26.21 -13.22
CA GLY A 40 -5.46 25.70 -12.24
C GLY A 40 -6.86 26.31 -12.33
N THR A 41 -7.15 27.13 -13.34
CA THR A 41 -8.44 27.84 -13.46
C THR A 41 -9.67 26.94 -13.31
N ARG A 42 -9.66 25.72 -13.86
CA ARG A 42 -10.81 24.81 -13.79
C ARG A 42 -10.98 24.21 -12.40
N VAL A 43 -9.92 23.66 -11.82
CA VAL A 43 -10.00 23.07 -10.47
C VAL A 43 -10.29 24.14 -9.41
N GLN A 44 -9.76 25.35 -9.56
CA GLN A 44 -9.98 26.46 -8.64
C GLN A 44 -11.45 26.93 -8.63
N SER A 45 -12.15 26.88 -9.77
CA SER A 45 -13.59 27.13 -9.81
C SER A 45 -14.37 26.12 -8.95
N VAL A 46 -14.04 24.83 -9.05
CA VAL A 46 -14.67 23.78 -8.24
C VAL A 46 -14.34 23.94 -6.76
N VAL A 47 -13.07 24.22 -6.42
CA VAL A 47 -12.63 24.51 -5.04
C VAL A 47 -13.45 25.65 -4.45
N LYS A 48 -13.69 26.72 -5.21
CA LYS A 48 -14.49 27.87 -4.78
C LYS A 48 -15.96 27.50 -4.54
N GLU A 49 -16.53 26.67 -5.40
CA GLU A 49 -17.90 26.16 -5.24
C GLU A 49 -18.04 25.22 -4.03
N LEU A 50 -16.99 24.47 -3.70
CA LEU A 50 -16.92 23.59 -2.54
C LEU A 50 -16.38 24.30 -1.28
N SER A 51 -16.66 25.60 -1.12
CA SER A 51 -16.31 26.38 0.06
C SER A 51 -14.81 26.31 0.45
N ASN A 52 -13.92 26.28 -0.54
CA ASN A 52 -12.47 26.15 -0.41
C ASN A 52 -11.97 24.77 0.08
N GLU A 53 -12.74 23.70 -0.11
CA GLU A 53 -12.25 22.32 0.02
C GLU A 53 -11.02 22.11 -0.88
N LYS A 54 -9.92 21.60 -0.32
CA LYS A 54 -8.68 21.36 -1.11
C LYS A 54 -8.88 20.16 -2.03
N ILE A 55 -8.50 20.26 -3.30
CA ILE A 55 -8.63 19.16 -4.27
C ILE A 55 -7.25 18.83 -4.84
N ASP A 56 -6.80 17.60 -4.61
CA ASP A 56 -5.64 17.02 -5.29
C ASP A 56 -6.10 16.19 -6.49
N ILE A 57 -5.56 16.48 -7.67
CA ILE A 57 -5.78 15.67 -8.88
C ILE A 57 -4.49 14.88 -9.12
N ILE A 58 -4.59 13.55 -9.09
CA ILE A 58 -3.47 12.63 -9.06
C ILE A 58 -3.53 11.73 -10.30
N PRO A 59 -2.44 11.57 -11.06
CA PRO A 59 -2.43 10.62 -12.16
C PRO A 59 -2.48 9.19 -11.60
N TYR A 60 -3.49 8.43 -12.00
CA TYR A 60 -3.65 7.03 -11.63
C TYR A 60 -2.44 6.21 -12.07
N SER A 61 -2.09 5.21 -11.27
CA SER A 61 -1.10 4.19 -11.61
C SER A 61 -1.64 2.82 -11.16
N PRO A 62 -1.55 1.78 -12.00
CA PRO A 62 -1.87 0.42 -11.57
C PRO A 62 -0.82 -0.15 -10.60
N ASP A 63 0.41 0.38 -10.65
CA ASP A 63 1.45 0.06 -9.69
C ASP A 63 1.19 0.82 -8.36
N PRO A 64 0.92 0.11 -7.25
CA PRO A 64 0.59 0.72 -5.97
C PRO A 64 1.74 1.55 -5.38
N GLU A 65 3.00 1.21 -5.66
CA GLU A 65 4.17 1.94 -5.17
C GLU A 65 4.28 3.31 -5.84
N ILE A 66 4.13 3.35 -7.17
CA ILE A 66 4.07 4.62 -7.92
C ILE A 66 2.82 5.41 -7.51
N PHE A 67 1.70 4.74 -7.28
CA PHE A 67 0.45 5.41 -6.98
C PHE A 67 0.46 6.07 -5.59
N ILE A 68 1.00 5.38 -4.57
CA ILE A 68 1.09 5.94 -3.22
C ILE A 68 2.04 7.13 -3.16
N GLN A 69 3.15 7.09 -3.91
CA GLN A 69 4.09 8.21 -4.01
C GLN A 69 3.39 9.48 -4.52
N LYS A 70 2.56 9.34 -5.57
CA LYS A 70 1.77 10.46 -6.11
C LYS A 70 0.64 10.88 -5.16
N ALA A 71 0.05 9.94 -4.43
CA ALA A 71 -1.08 10.20 -3.54
C ALA A 71 -0.66 10.91 -2.24
N LEU A 72 0.54 10.65 -1.73
CA LEU A 72 1.09 11.27 -0.51
C LEU A 72 1.67 12.67 -0.73
N ALA A 73 1.87 13.06 -2.00
CA ALA A 73 2.34 14.40 -2.35
C ALA A 73 1.56 15.49 -1.58
N PRO A 74 2.24 16.50 -1.03
CA PRO A 74 3.62 16.91 -1.36
C PRO A 74 4.74 16.23 -0.54
N ALA A 75 4.45 15.29 0.35
CA ALA A 75 5.50 14.60 1.09
C ALA A 75 6.31 13.68 0.16
N GLU A 76 7.64 13.71 0.30
CA GLU A 76 8.57 12.86 -0.41
C GLU A 76 8.78 11.55 0.36
N ILE A 77 8.82 10.44 -0.37
CA ILE A 77 9.03 9.10 0.18
C ILE A 77 10.49 8.71 -0.08
N ILE A 78 11.16 8.24 0.97
CA ILE A 78 12.52 7.68 0.91
C ILE A 78 12.43 6.23 0.43
N ASP A 79 11.63 5.42 1.13
CA ASP A 79 11.46 4.00 0.84
C ASP A 79 9.98 3.60 0.88
N THR A 80 9.63 2.62 0.06
CA THR A 80 8.32 1.97 0.05
C THR A 80 8.48 0.46 0.16
N TYR A 81 7.68 -0.17 1.02
CA TYR A 81 7.68 -1.61 1.23
C TYR A 81 6.26 -2.15 1.09
N LEU A 82 6.06 -3.06 0.14
CA LEU A 82 4.77 -3.67 -0.15
C LEU A 82 4.61 -4.98 0.61
N TYR A 83 3.43 -5.18 1.17
CA TYR A 83 2.96 -6.44 1.77
C TYR A 83 1.70 -6.88 0.99
N PRO A 84 1.85 -7.55 -0.16
CA PRO A 84 0.73 -7.87 -1.04
C PRO A 84 -0.34 -8.75 -0.39
N ASP A 85 0.08 -9.71 0.43
CA ASP A 85 -0.83 -10.62 1.14
C ASP A 85 -1.76 -9.85 2.10
N GLU A 86 -1.25 -8.79 2.71
CA GLU A 86 -1.96 -7.96 3.70
C GLU A 86 -2.65 -6.73 3.06
N HIS A 87 -2.46 -6.49 1.75
CA HIS A 87 -2.83 -5.24 1.07
C HIS A 87 -2.36 -4.01 1.86
N LYS A 88 -1.12 -4.08 2.36
CA LYS A 88 -0.49 -3.06 3.19
C LYS A 88 0.74 -2.48 2.48
N ILE A 89 0.92 -1.18 2.63
CA ILE A 89 2.09 -0.43 2.17
C ILE A 89 2.70 0.24 3.41
N VAL A 90 3.99 0.04 3.61
CA VAL A 90 4.78 0.79 4.57
C VAL A 90 5.61 1.80 3.80
N VAL A 91 5.56 3.07 4.20
CA VAL A 91 6.36 4.14 3.60
C VAL A 91 7.25 4.77 4.67
N VAL A 92 8.47 5.11 4.28
CA VAL A 92 9.42 5.86 5.09
C VAL A 92 9.58 7.23 4.46
N VAL A 93 9.40 8.27 5.26
CA VAL A 93 9.56 9.68 4.83
C VAL A 93 10.64 10.35 5.68
N PRO A 94 11.21 11.47 5.22
CA PRO A 94 12.08 12.28 6.08
C PRO A 94 11.35 12.68 7.37
N ASP A 95 12.05 12.67 8.51
CA ASP A 95 11.43 12.96 9.82
C ASP A 95 10.77 14.35 9.88
N ASP A 96 11.33 15.34 9.19
CA ASP A 96 10.78 16.69 9.06
C ASP A 96 9.51 16.76 8.20
N GLN A 97 9.28 15.77 7.34
CA GLN A 97 8.09 15.62 6.51
C GLN A 97 7.05 14.65 7.07
N LEU A 98 7.32 13.95 8.17
CA LEU A 98 6.39 12.99 8.77
C LEU A 98 5.01 13.61 9.04
N SER A 99 4.99 14.80 9.66
CA SER A 99 3.73 15.51 9.92
C SER A 99 2.99 15.91 8.64
N LEU A 100 3.73 16.25 7.58
CA LEU A 100 3.17 16.61 6.27
C LEU A 100 2.54 15.38 5.57
N ALA A 101 3.23 14.24 5.61
CA ALA A 101 2.77 12.97 5.04
C ALA A 101 1.47 12.51 5.72
N ILE A 102 1.42 12.57 7.06
CA ILE A 102 0.22 12.23 7.85
C ILE A 102 -0.91 13.25 7.58
N GLY A 103 -0.56 14.53 7.62
CA GLY A 103 -1.49 15.66 7.50
C GLY A 103 -2.30 15.90 8.79
N LYS A 104 -2.98 17.05 8.86
CA LYS A 104 -3.80 17.44 10.01
C LYS A 104 -4.84 16.34 10.32
N GLY A 105 -4.77 15.79 11.54
CA GLY A 105 -5.66 14.72 11.97
C GLY A 105 -5.60 13.45 11.10
N GLY A 106 -4.49 13.20 10.40
CA GLY A 106 -4.30 12.02 9.54
C GLY A 106 -5.05 12.06 8.20
N ILE A 107 -5.62 13.22 7.83
CA ILE A 107 -6.47 13.33 6.63
C ILE A 107 -5.70 12.98 5.34
N ASN A 108 -4.44 13.44 5.21
CA ASN A 108 -3.69 13.19 3.98
C ASN A 108 -3.41 11.70 3.79
N ALA A 109 -2.93 11.03 4.84
CA ALA A 109 -2.66 9.61 4.84
C ALA A 109 -3.93 8.76 4.64
N ARG A 110 -5.04 9.06 5.32
CA ARG A 110 -6.31 8.33 5.13
C ARG A 110 -6.87 8.47 3.72
N LEU A 111 -6.83 9.68 3.16
CA LEU A 111 -7.26 9.91 1.78
C LEU A 111 -6.36 9.16 0.78
N ALA A 112 -5.03 9.18 0.98
CA ALA A 112 -4.11 8.42 0.14
C ALA A 112 -4.37 6.91 0.22
N ALA A 113 -4.52 6.37 1.43
CA ALA A 113 -4.84 4.96 1.66
C ALA A 113 -6.16 4.54 0.99
N ARG A 114 -7.22 5.34 1.13
CA ARG A 114 -8.51 5.11 0.43
C ARG A 114 -8.39 5.21 -1.09
N LEU A 115 -7.64 6.18 -1.60
CA LEU A 115 -7.48 6.39 -3.04
C LEU A 115 -6.74 5.24 -3.71
N VAL A 116 -5.64 4.79 -3.08
CA VAL A 116 -4.83 3.66 -3.55
C VAL A 116 -5.57 2.33 -3.29
N GLY A 117 -6.37 2.27 -2.23
CA GLY A 117 -7.10 1.09 -1.80
C GLY A 117 -6.19 0.08 -1.11
N TRP A 118 -5.25 0.57 -0.29
CA TRP A 118 -4.28 -0.21 0.48
C TRP A 118 -4.16 0.39 1.89
N ARG A 119 -3.91 -0.45 2.91
CA ARG A 119 -3.54 0.02 4.24
C ARG A 119 -2.19 0.72 4.18
N LEU A 120 -2.06 1.82 4.90
CA LEU A 120 -0.85 2.64 4.87
C LEU A 120 -0.26 2.80 6.26
N THR A 121 1.01 2.48 6.39
CA THR A 121 1.84 2.74 7.57
C THR A 121 2.92 3.75 7.19
N ILE A 122 3.06 4.83 7.95
CA ILE A 122 4.04 5.89 7.68
C ILE A 122 5.02 5.99 8.84
N PHE A 123 6.30 5.88 8.54
CA PHE A 123 7.41 6.09 9.47
C PHE A 123 8.22 7.33 9.10
N GLY A 124 8.74 8.02 10.10
CA GLY A 124 9.95 8.83 9.95
C GLY A 124 11.19 7.95 9.81
N GLU A 125 12.27 8.47 9.23
CA GLU A 125 13.49 7.71 8.98
C GLU A 125 14.09 7.14 10.28
N GLU A 126 14.18 7.96 11.33
CA GLU A 126 14.67 7.50 12.65
C GLU A 126 13.76 6.45 13.28
N GLN A 127 12.44 6.63 13.16
CA GLN A 127 11.45 5.67 13.68
C GLN A 127 11.52 4.33 12.96
N TYR A 128 11.76 4.32 11.65
CA TYR A 128 11.89 3.07 10.91
C TYR A 128 13.19 2.35 11.28
N LYS A 129 14.30 3.08 11.39
CA LYS A 129 15.60 2.51 11.79
C LYS A 129 15.55 1.87 13.17
N SER A 130 14.83 2.47 14.13
CA SER A 130 14.76 1.96 15.51
C SER A 130 13.99 0.64 15.63
N ILE A 131 13.09 0.33 14.70
CA ILE A 131 12.34 -0.93 14.73
C ILE A 131 13.02 -2.06 13.98
N ILE A 132 14.06 -1.81 13.16
CA ILE A 132 14.75 -2.88 12.44
C ILE A 132 15.33 -3.87 13.45
N THR A 133 14.79 -5.08 13.46
CA THR A 133 15.11 -6.10 14.45
C THR A 133 15.87 -7.24 13.76
N PRO A 134 17.17 -7.43 14.07
CA PRO A 134 17.96 -8.57 13.59
C PRO A 134 17.28 -9.90 13.92
N LEU A 135 17.53 -10.93 13.10
CA LEU A 135 16.96 -12.27 13.31
C LEU A 135 17.39 -12.87 14.65
N GLU A 136 18.61 -12.56 15.10
CA GLU A 136 19.22 -13.02 16.34
C GLU A 136 18.48 -12.57 17.61
N GLU A 137 17.71 -11.47 17.53
CA GLU A 137 16.94 -10.97 18.68
C GLU A 137 15.68 -11.79 18.92
N LEU A 138 15.29 -12.67 17.99
CA LEU A 138 14.17 -13.58 18.16
C LEU A 138 14.68 -14.99 18.47
N ASP A 139 14.40 -15.45 19.70
CA ASP A 139 14.69 -16.81 20.20
C ASP A 139 13.82 -17.92 19.53
N ILE A 140 13.45 -17.74 18.25
CA ILE A 140 12.71 -18.73 17.44
C ILE A 140 13.55 -19.35 16.34
N PHE A 141 14.71 -18.77 16.04
CA PHE A 141 15.61 -19.24 15.00
C PHE A 141 16.79 -20.01 15.60
N THR A 142 17.23 -21.04 14.90
CA THR A 142 18.52 -21.67 15.15
C THR A 142 19.63 -20.94 14.38
N ASP A 143 20.88 -21.06 14.82
CA ASP A 143 22.03 -20.47 14.11
C ASP A 143 22.08 -20.90 12.64
N GLU A 144 21.77 -22.17 12.35
CA GLU A 144 21.74 -22.72 10.99
C GLU A 144 20.67 -22.02 10.12
N GLN A 145 19.49 -21.74 10.70
CA GLN A 145 18.42 -21.01 10.01
C GLN A 145 18.78 -19.54 9.77
N ILE A 146 19.42 -18.88 10.73
CA ILE A 146 19.87 -17.48 10.58
C ILE A 146 20.91 -17.39 9.46
N GLU A 147 21.90 -18.28 9.45
CA GLU A 147 22.92 -18.33 8.40
C GLU A 147 22.32 -18.64 7.02
N ALA A 148 21.31 -19.52 6.95
CA ALA A 148 20.58 -19.78 5.72
C ALA A 148 19.85 -18.53 5.23
N LEU A 149 19.07 -17.86 6.09
CA LEU A 149 18.33 -16.63 5.75
C LEU A 149 19.24 -15.50 5.28
N LYS A 150 20.39 -15.30 5.94
CA LYS A 150 21.37 -14.28 5.55
C LYS A 150 21.96 -14.50 4.15
N LYS A 151 22.12 -15.77 3.71
CA LYS A 151 22.55 -16.08 2.34
C LYS A 151 21.54 -15.62 1.28
N PHE A 152 20.28 -15.44 1.66
CA PHE A 152 19.22 -14.87 0.84
C PHE A 152 19.01 -13.37 1.10
N GLU A 153 19.98 -12.68 1.72
CA GLU A 153 19.94 -11.26 2.07
C GLU A 153 18.81 -10.87 3.06
N ILE A 154 18.30 -11.86 3.79
CA ILE A 154 17.31 -11.69 4.85
C ILE A 154 18.06 -11.65 6.18
N ASP A 155 18.27 -10.45 6.69
CA ASP A 155 19.06 -10.18 7.91
C ASP A 155 18.22 -9.62 9.07
N ASN A 156 16.94 -9.34 8.85
CA ASN A 156 16.02 -8.80 9.86
C ASN A 156 14.58 -9.28 9.64
N ILE A 157 13.76 -9.16 10.68
CA ILE A 157 12.39 -9.67 10.66
C ILE A 157 11.45 -8.91 9.70
N GLN A 158 11.72 -7.63 9.43
CA GLN A 158 10.94 -6.83 8.48
C GLN A 158 11.17 -7.27 7.03
N LYS A 159 12.40 -7.64 6.69
CA LYS A 159 12.70 -8.27 5.40
C LYS A 159 12.04 -9.63 5.32
N LEU A 160 12.10 -10.43 6.38
CA LEU A 160 11.50 -11.77 6.39
C LEU A 160 9.98 -11.73 6.24
N SER A 161 9.28 -10.84 6.95
CA SER A 161 7.81 -10.75 6.98
C SER A 161 7.17 -10.48 5.61
N ARG A 162 7.88 -9.73 4.74
CA ARG A 162 7.43 -9.36 3.39
C ARG A 162 7.83 -10.35 2.29
N MET A 163 8.66 -11.35 2.59
CA MET A 163 9.05 -12.33 1.59
C MET A 163 7.87 -13.23 1.21
N LYS A 164 7.84 -13.64 -0.05
CA LYS A 164 6.88 -14.64 -0.54
C LYS A 164 7.15 -15.98 0.12
N ILE A 165 6.10 -16.61 0.62
CA ILE A 165 6.19 -17.89 1.33
C ILE A 165 6.84 -18.97 0.44
N GLU A 166 6.57 -18.95 -0.87
CA GLU A 166 7.14 -19.90 -1.83
C GLU A 166 8.67 -19.80 -1.91
N LEU A 167 9.22 -18.58 -1.83
CA LEU A 167 10.67 -18.38 -1.82
C LEU A 167 11.28 -18.90 -0.52
N LEU A 168 10.61 -18.67 0.61
CA LEU A 168 11.08 -19.15 1.91
C LEU A 168 11.04 -20.68 2.01
N ARG A 169 10.03 -21.33 1.41
CA ARG A 169 9.97 -22.80 1.34
C ARG A 169 11.11 -23.42 0.54
N SER A 170 11.78 -22.65 -0.32
CA SER A 170 12.96 -23.12 -1.06
C SER A 170 14.23 -23.21 -0.20
N ILE A 171 14.20 -22.66 1.03
CA ILE A 171 15.29 -22.69 2.00
C ILE A 171 15.10 -23.94 2.89
N PRO A 172 15.89 -25.02 2.70
CA PRO A 172 15.68 -26.29 3.39
C PRO A 172 15.64 -26.18 4.91
N GLU A 173 16.46 -25.31 5.48
CA GLU A 173 16.64 -25.13 6.93
C GLU A 173 15.37 -24.58 7.61
N ILE A 174 14.50 -23.89 6.88
CA ILE A 174 13.23 -23.34 7.41
C ILE A 174 11.99 -23.96 6.77
N ALA A 175 12.12 -24.78 5.72
CA ALA A 175 11.00 -25.25 4.88
C ALA A 175 9.84 -25.87 5.68
N ASP A 176 10.16 -26.67 6.70
CA ASP A 176 9.19 -27.37 7.53
C ASP A 176 8.49 -26.46 8.57
N SER A 177 9.09 -25.31 8.88
CA SER A 177 8.63 -24.39 9.92
C SER A 177 8.23 -23.00 9.39
N VAL A 178 8.28 -22.77 8.07
CA VAL A 178 8.02 -21.46 7.42
C VAL A 178 6.72 -20.84 7.91
N ASP A 179 5.62 -21.58 7.90
CA ASP A 179 4.30 -21.04 8.26
C ASP A 179 4.27 -20.53 9.70
N LYS A 180 4.86 -21.30 10.62
CA LYS A 180 4.95 -20.94 12.03
C LYS A 180 5.86 -19.74 12.24
N ILE A 181 7.04 -19.74 11.61
CA ILE A 181 8.00 -18.63 11.68
C ILE A 181 7.34 -17.35 11.17
N ILE A 182 6.74 -17.40 9.99
CA ILE A 182 6.13 -16.23 9.35
C ILE A 182 4.95 -15.70 10.16
N SER A 183 4.12 -16.58 10.74
CA SER A 183 3.04 -16.15 11.64
C SER A 183 3.58 -15.34 12.83
N ILE A 184 4.62 -15.83 13.50
CA ILE A 184 5.21 -15.14 14.67
C ILE A 184 5.88 -13.83 14.25
N VAL A 185 6.64 -13.87 13.14
CA VAL A 185 7.37 -12.72 12.61
C VAL A 185 6.42 -11.62 12.17
N ARG A 186 5.34 -11.95 11.43
CA ARG A 186 4.34 -10.96 11.01
C ARG A 186 3.63 -10.33 12.19
N GLU A 187 3.21 -11.12 13.19
CA GLU A 187 2.61 -10.59 14.41
C GLU A 187 3.55 -9.63 15.16
N LYS A 188 4.83 -9.99 15.25
CA LYS A 188 5.84 -9.14 15.91
C LYS A 188 6.07 -7.84 15.14
N VAL A 189 6.20 -7.91 13.81
CA VAL A 189 6.37 -6.73 12.95
C VAL A 189 5.16 -5.81 13.04
N GLU A 190 3.94 -6.36 12.99
CA GLU A 190 2.71 -5.58 13.12
C GLU A 190 2.65 -4.82 14.44
N LYS A 191 3.00 -5.46 15.57
CA LYS A 191 3.08 -4.77 16.87
C LYS A 191 4.10 -3.63 16.88
N LEU A 192 5.29 -3.86 16.31
CA LEU A 192 6.31 -2.81 16.21
C LEU A 192 5.83 -1.64 15.35
N GLU A 193 5.14 -1.92 14.24
CA GLU A 193 4.53 -0.90 13.38
C GLU A 193 3.45 -0.09 14.12
N GLU A 194 2.55 -0.76 14.86
CA GLU A 194 1.49 -0.09 15.62
C GLU A 194 2.02 0.82 16.74
N GLU A 195 3.12 0.43 17.38
CA GLU A 195 3.72 1.17 18.49
C GLU A 195 4.57 2.37 18.03
N ASN A 196 5.19 2.28 16.84
CA ASN A 196 6.23 3.23 16.42
C ASN A 196 5.87 4.07 15.18
N ALA A 197 4.79 3.73 14.47
CA ALA A 197 4.40 4.40 13.23
C ALA A 197 3.02 5.06 13.31
N PHE A 198 2.72 5.87 12.30
CA PHE A 198 1.34 6.20 12.00
C PHE A 198 0.72 5.11 11.12
N VAL A 199 -0.22 4.34 11.68
CA VAL A 199 -1.01 3.35 10.94
C VAL A 199 -2.39 3.93 10.62
N THR A 200 -2.77 3.93 9.33
CA THR A 200 -4.09 4.40 8.94
C THR A 200 -5.20 3.50 9.49
N LYS A 201 -6.13 4.08 10.24
CA LYS A 201 -7.36 3.42 10.68
C LYS A 201 -8.55 4.06 9.96
N ASP A 202 -9.13 3.38 8.99
CA ASP A 202 -10.25 3.90 8.17
C ASP A 202 -11.26 2.79 7.87
N LYS A 203 -12.44 2.86 8.49
CA LYS A 203 -13.50 1.85 8.31
C LYS A 203 -13.99 1.74 6.86
N THR A 204 -13.95 2.83 6.11
CA THR A 204 -14.37 2.82 4.71
C THR A 204 -13.39 2.00 3.88
N LEU A 205 -12.10 2.16 4.15
CA LEU A 205 -11.06 1.34 3.52
C LEU A 205 -11.23 -0.14 3.88
N GLU A 206 -11.48 -0.46 5.14
CA GLU A 206 -11.69 -1.85 5.57
C GLU A 206 -12.85 -2.50 4.80
N ASN A 207 -13.99 -1.80 4.66
CA ASN A 207 -15.11 -2.30 3.86
C ASN A 207 -14.73 -2.52 2.38
N ILE A 208 -13.99 -1.57 1.78
CA ILE A 208 -13.53 -1.68 0.38
C ILE A 208 -12.63 -2.91 0.21
N LEU A 209 -11.73 -3.15 1.16
CA LEU A 209 -10.83 -4.30 1.13
C LEU A 209 -11.62 -5.61 1.27
N GLU A 210 -12.53 -5.69 2.24
CA GLU A 210 -13.40 -6.86 2.43
C GLU A 210 -14.21 -7.23 1.18
N GLU A 211 -14.77 -6.24 0.48
CA GLU A 211 -15.49 -6.46 -0.78
C GLU A 211 -14.56 -7.01 -1.87
N ARG A 212 -13.39 -6.40 -2.07
CA ARG A 212 -12.39 -6.87 -3.05
C ARG A 212 -11.92 -8.30 -2.78
N PHE A 213 -11.71 -8.66 -1.51
CA PHE A 213 -11.31 -10.02 -1.14
C PHE A 213 -12.42 -11.05 -1.38
N LYS A 214 -13.69 -10.69 -1.18
CA LYS A 214 -14.81 -11.57 -1.52
C LYS A 214 -14.84 -11.87 -3.02
N ASP A 215 -14.70 -10.85 -3.86
CA ASP A 215 -14.70 -11.02 -5.32
C ASP A 215 -13.52 -11.87 -5.81
N LYS A 216 -12.33 -11.70 -5.20
CA LYS A 216 -11.15 -12.51 -5.55
C LYS A 216 -11.33 -13.99 -5.19
N VAL A 217 -11.85 -14.29 -4.00
CA VAL A 217 -12.17 -15.66 -3.56
C VAL A 217 -13.23 -16.31 -4.45
N ILE A 218 -14.23 -15.54 -4.91
CA ILE A 218 -15.22 -16.03 -5.87
C ILE A 218 -14.54 -16.33 -7.22
N SER A 219 -13.72 -15.42 -7.75
CA SER A 219 -13.05 -15.61 -9.05
C SER A 219 -12.06 -16.77 -9.07
N ASP A 220 -11.34 -17.00 -7.96
CA ASP A 220 -10.38 -18.10 -7.85
C ASP A 220 -11.12 -19.45 -7.72
N LYS A 221 -12.29 -19.49 -7.07
CA LYS A 221 -13.15 -20.68 -7.04
C LYS A 221 -13.76 -21.03 -8.39
N GLU A 222 -14.15 -20.03 -9.18
CA GLU A 222 -14.69 -20.26 -10.54
C GLU A 222 -13.63 -20.79 -11.51
N LYS A 223 -12.37 -20.35 -11.37
CA LYS A 223 -11.23 -20.88 -12.15
C LYS A 223 -10.88 -22.32 -11.81
N ASP A 224 -11.09 -22.75 -10.58
CA ASP A 224 -10.89 -24.15 -10.18
C ASP A 224 -12.04 -25.05 -10.66
N THR A 225 -13.26 -24.55 -10.79
CA THR A 225 -14.38 -25.33 -11.37
C THR A 225 -14.23 -25.55 -12.87
N ASP A 226 -13.70 -24.59 -13.63
CA ASP A 226 -13.48 -24.73 -15.08
C ASP A 226 -12.34 -25.73 -15.43
N LYS A 227 -11.45 -26.04 -14.48
CA LYS A 227 -10.42 -27.08 -14.67
C LYS A 227 -10.93 -28.50 -14.47
N ILE A 228 -12.05 -28.70 -13.77
CA ILE A 228 -12.60 -30.05 -13.52
C ILE A 228 -13.40 -30.56 -14.73
N ASP A 229 -14.01 -29.66 -15.51
CA ASP A 229 -14.84 -30.04 -16.67
C ASP A 229 -14.07 -30.32 -17.97
N THR A 230 -12.74 -30.10 -18.00
CA THR A 230 -11.91 -30.37 -19.19
C THR A 230 -11.19 -31.73 -19.18
N ASP A 231 -11.16 -32.44 -18.05
CA ASP A 231 -10.48 -33.75 -17.91
C ASP A 231 -11.40 -34.99 -18.04
N THR A 232 -12.67 -34.84 -18.42
CA THR A 232 -13.61 -35.99 -18.57
C THR A 232 -14.08 -36.27 -20.00
N LYS A 233 -13.35 -35.79 -21.02
CA LYS A 233 -13.61 -36.11 -22.43
C LYS A 233 -12.33 -36.44 -23.21
N GLU A 234 -11.75 -37.59 -22.92
CA GLU A 234 -11.00 -38.41 -23.90
C GLU A 234 -11.33 -39.89 -23.71
#